data_AF-A0A9E5GEM9-F1
#
_entry.id   AF-A0A9E5GEM9-F1
#
_cell.length_a   1.000
_cell.length_b   1.000
_cell.length_c   1.000
_cell.angle_alpha   90.00
_cell.angle_beta   90.00
_cell.angle_gamma   90.00
#
_symmetry.space_group_name_H-M   'P 1'
#
loop_
_entity.id
_entity.type
_entity.pdbx_description
1 polymer ?
#
loop_
_entity_poly.entity_id
_entity_poly.type
_entity_poly.pdbx_seq_one_letter_code
_entity_poly.pdbx_strand_id
1 'polypeptide(L)'
;MSINERKQRERLILQEKILDEAFAIITQQGIEAFTIRALAQAIDYSPRTIYLYFKDKDDLLDALVEKGYQASWQQMQNKSEKIKMLSADQRIAQQIEAHVRTALQHKNQYVVVLQLLRRPSFSPGQFQQQVEQVGKSDFASALKLCDEACLTLLWESFLSSLRGFT
;
A
#
# COMPACT_ATOMS: atom_id res chain seq x y z
N MET A 1 26.98 -2.87 18.11
CA MET A 1 25.91 -3.63 17.45
C MET A 1 25.93 -5.05 17.98
N SER A 2 24.83 -5.52 18.55
CA SER A 2 24.68 -6.91 18.97
C SER A 2 24.54 -7.84 17.76
N ILE A 3 24.82 -9.13 17.95
CA ILE A 3 24.58 -10.17 16.92
C ILE A 3 23.12 -10.18 16.49
N ASN A 4 22.19 -9.85 17.40
CA ASN A 4 20.76 -9.84 17.14
C ASN A 4 20.36 -8.65 16.24
N GLU A 5 20.90 -7.46 16.49
CA GLU A 5 20.68 -6.26 15.66
C GLU A 5 21.18 -6.47 14.23
N ARG A 6 22.36 -7.09 14.07
CA ARG A 6 22.91 -7.41 12.74
C ARG A 6 22.00 -8.36 11.98
N LYS A 7 21.56 -9.45 12.61
CA LYS A 7 20.63 -10.43 11.99
C LYS A 7 19.29 -9.81 11.62
N GLN A 8 18.74 -8.95 12.48
CA GLN A 8 17.51 -8.22 12.18
C GLN A 8 17.68 -7.28 10.98
N ARG A 9 18.81 -6.57 10.91
CA ARG A 9 19.11 -5.69 9.77
C ARG A 9 19.25 -6.45 8.47
N GLU A 10 20.00 -7.55 8.47
CA GLU A 10 20.15 -8.45 7.31
C GLU A 10 18.78 -9.02 6.87
N ARG A 11 17.91 -9.36 7.84
CA ARG A 11 16.54 -9.80 7.57
C ARG A 11 15.73 -8.71 6.84
N LEU A 12 15.76 -7.47 7.33
CA LEU A 12 15.01 -6.37 6.73
C LEU A 12 15.51 -6.03 5.32
N ILE A 13 16.82 -6.02 5.11
CA ILE A 13 17.43 -5.76 3.79
C ILE A 13 16.98 -6.81 2.77
N LEU A 14 17.00 -8.09 3.14
CA LEU A 14 16.56 -9.14 2.22
C LEU A 14 15.05 -9.09 1.98
N GLN A 15 14.25 -8.82 3.01
CA GLN A 15 12.81 -8.63 2.85
C GLN A 15 12.51 -7.48 1.86
N GLU A 16 13.22 -6.36 1.98
CA GLU A 16 13.11 -5.23 1.07
C GLU A 16 13.49 -5.62 -0.37
N LYS A 17 14.61 -6.31 -0.57
CA LYS A 17 15.02 -6.82 -1.89
C LYS A 17 13.97 -7.73 -2.51
N ILE A 18 13.35 -8.62 -1.72
CA ILE A 18 12.27 -9.51 -2.21
C ILE A 18 11.08 -8.70 -2.70
N LEU A 19 10.66 -7.66 -1.95
CA LEU A 19 9.53 -6.83 -2.32
C LEU A 19 9.82 -5.98 -3.57
N ASP A 20 11.02 -5.40 -3.67
CA ASP A 20 11.41 -4.59 -4.83
C ASP A 20 11.43 -5.41 -6.12
N GLU A 21 11.98 -6.63 -6.08
CA GLU A 21 11.98 -7.50 -7.25
C GLU A 21 10.58 -8.01 -7.59
N ALA A 22 9.76 -8.35 -6.58
CA ALA A 22 8.37 -8.72 -6.81
C ALA A 22 7.59 -7.59 -7.50
N PHE A 23 7.81 -6.35 -7.06
CA PHE A 23 7.23 -5.17 -7.69
C PHE A 23 7.68 -5.03 -9.14
N ALA A 24 8.97 -5.18 -9.42
CA ALA A 24 9.51 -5.09 -10.77
C ALA A 24 8.88 -6.13 -11.71
N ILE A 25 8.80 -7.39 -11.28
CA ILE A 25 8.17 -8.47 -12.07
C ILE A 25 6.71 -8.14 -12.35
N ILE A 26 5.94 -7.80 -11.32
CA ILE A 26 4.50 -7.58 -11.45
C ILE A 26 4.21 -6.35 -12.33
N THR A 27 5.02 -5.30 -12.25
CA THR A 27 4.82 -4.06 -13.03
C THR A 27 5.22 -4.20 -14.50
N GLN A 28 6.16 -5.09 -14.81
CA GLN A 28 6.63 -5.35 -16.18
C GLN A 28 5.81 -6.44 -16.87
N GLN A 29 5.44 -7.50 -16.15
CA GLN A 29 4.87 -8.73 -16.72
C GLN A 29 3.42 -8.98 -16.28
N GLY A 30 2.89 -8.17 -15.36
CA GLY A 30 1.55 -8.34 -14.79
C GLY A 30 1.52 -9.31 -13.61
N ILE A 31 0.44 -9.21 -12.82
CA ILE A 31 0.21 -10.06 -11.63
C ILE A 31 0.08 -11.54 -11.98
N GLU A 32 -0.46 -11.85 -13.16
CA GLU A 32 -0.71 -13.22 -13.62
C GLU A 32 0.60 -13.98 -13.88
N ALA A 33 1.63 -13.28 -14.37
CA ALA A 33 2.96 -13.85 -14.60
C ALA A 33 3.76 -14.05 -13.31
N PHE A 34 3.35 -13.41 -12.20
CA PHE A 34 4.10 -13.45 -10.95
C PHE A 34 3.95 -14.79 -10.21
N THR A 35 5.07 -15.46 -9.99
CA THR A 35 5.17 -16.68 -9.17
C THR A 35 6.34 -16.60 -8.19
N ILE A 36 6.25 -17.30 -7.06
CA ILE A 36 7.35 -17.40 -6.09
C ILE A 36 8.62 -17.98 -6.74
N ARG A 37 8.47 -18.90 -7.71
CA ARG A 37 9.61 -19.47 -8.44
C ARG A 37 10.30 -18.44 -9.34
N ALA A 38 9.52 -17.68 -10.12
CA ALA A 38 10.05 -16.62 -10.96
C ALA A 38 10.77 -15.54 -10.13
N LEU A 39 10.16 -15.16 -8.99
CA LEU A 39 10.79 -14.24 -8.05
C LEU A 39 12.11 -14.80 -7.52
N ALA A 40 12.11 -16.03 -6.99
CA ALA A 40 13.30 -16.67 -6.44
C ALA A 40 14.45 -16.73 -7.46
N GLN A 41 14.13 -17.06 -8.72
CA GLN A 41 15.10 -17.06 -9.81
C GLN A 41 15.65 -15.66 -10.10
N ALA A 42 14.80 -14.63 -10.09
CA ALA A 42 15.23 -13.25 -10.35
C ALA A 42 16.19 -12.71 -9.27
N ILE A 43 16.02 -13.10 -8.01
CA ILE A 43 16.90 -12.67 -6.91
C ILE A 43 18.05 -13.63 -6.58
N ASP A 44 18.21 -14.72 -7.33
CA ASP A 44 19.18 -15.82 -7.12
C ASP A 44 19.05 -16.50 -5.74
N TYR A 45 17.81 -16.83 -5.38
CA TYR A 45 17.49 -17.57 -4.15
C TYR A 45 16.61 -18.78 -4.43
N SER A 46 16.46 -19.64 -3.42
CA SER A 46 15.48 -20.72 -3.46
C SER A 46 14.08 -20.19 -3.08
N PRO A 47 12.98 -20.79 -3.60
CA PRO A 47 11.63 -20.49 -3.12
C PRO A 47 11.48 -20.63 -1.60
N ARG A 48 12.19 -21.60 -1.00
CA ARG A 48 12.22 -21.80 0.44
C ARG A 48 12.74 -20.57 1.18
N THR A 49 13.74 -19.88 0.63
CA THR A 49 14.28 -18.66 1.23
C THR A 49 13.21 -17.57 1.35
N ILE A 50 12.39 -17.39 0.31
CA ILE A 50 11.29 -16.39 0.34
C ILE A 50 10.29 -16.74 1.44
N TYR A 51 9.93 -18.02 1.59
CA TYR A 51 9.01 -18.48 2.64
C TYR A 51 9.56 -18.35 4.07
N LEU A 52 10.83 -18.02 4.27
CA LEU A 52 11.34 -17.64 5.60
C LEU A 52 10.89 -16.24 6.03
N TYR A 53 10.49 -15.40 5.07
CA TYR A 53 10.08 -14.01 5.27
C TYR A 53 8.58 -13.83 5.15
N PHE A 54 7.94 -14.61 4.28
CA PHE A 54 6.52 -14.54 3.99
C PHE A 54 5.85 -15.89 4.19
N LYS A 55 4.68 -15.91 4.82
CA LYS A 55 3.95 -17.15 5.10
C LYS A 55 3.54 -17.87 3.81
N ASP A 56 3.07 -17.11 2.84
CA ASP A 56 2.58 -17.59 1.56
C ASP A 56 2.70 -16.48 0.48
N LYS A 57 2.22 -16.75 -0.74
CA LYS A 57 2.22 -15.76 -1.82
C LYS A 57 1.34 -14.57 -1.47
N ASP A 58 0.21 -14.77 -0.77
CA ASP A 58 -0.73 -13.69 -0.48
C ASP A 58 -0.16 -12.73 0.57
N ASP A 59 0.53 -13.23 1.59
CA ASP A 59 1.26 -12.44 2.59
C ASP A 59 2.34 -11.55 1.95
N LEU A 60 3.07 -12.06 0.96
CA LEU A 60 4.03 -11.27 0.18
C LEU A 60 3.34 -10.15 -0.61
N LEU A 61 2.22 -10.46 -1.26
CA LEU A 61 1.47 -9.48 -2.04
C LEU A 61 0.81 -8.41 -1.15
N ASP A 62 0.35 -8.76 0.04
CA ASP A 62 -0.16 -7.82 1.04
C ASP A 62 0.96 -6.89 1.53
N ALA A 63 2.13 -7.44 1.85
CA ALA A 63 3.31 -6.67 2.23
C ALA A 63 3.79 -5.72 1.11
N LEU A 64 3.60 -6.10 -0.16
CA LEU A 64 3.90 -5.26 -1.31
C LEU A 64 2.98 -4.04 -1.39
N VAL A 65 1.67 -4.23 -1.17
CA VAL A 65 0.70 -3.13 -1.09
C VAL A 65 1.04 -2.21 0.08
N GLU A 66 1.32 -2.79 1.25
CA GLU A 66 1.70 -2.04 2.44
C GLU A 66 2.95 -1.17 2.22
N LYS A 67 3.97 -1.68 1.51
CA LYS A 67 5.16 -0.89 1.13
C LYS A 67 4.77 0.36 0.31
N GLY A 68 3.82 0.23 -0.61
CA GLY A 68 3.30 1.36 -1.39
C GLY A 68 2.60 2.41 -0.53
N TYR A 69 1.79 1.97 0.44
CA TYR A 69 1.14 2.86 1.41
C TYR A 69 2.16 3.52 2.34
N GLN A 70 3.20 2.81 2.78
CA GLN A 70 4.27 3.39 3.59
C GLN A 70 4.98 4.54 2.87
N ALA A 71 5.33 4.36 1.59
CA ALA A 71 5.97 5.41 0.79
C ALA A 71 5.05 6.63 0.63
N SER A 72 3.76 6.38 0.34
CA SER A 72 2.74 7.42 0.20
C SER A 72 2.56 8.21 1.51
N TRP A 73 2.47 7.48 2.63
CA TRP A 73 2.35 8.05 3.97
C TRP A 73 3.55 8.92 4.35
N GLN A 74 4.77 8.46 4.07
CA GLN A 74 5.98 9.24 4.27
C GLN A 74 5.99 10.51 3.40
N GLN A 75 5.57 10.42 2.14
CA GLN A 75 5.46 11.59 1.27
C GLN A 75 4.45 12.60 1.79
N MET A 76 3.31 12.14 2.32
CA MET A 76 2.30 13.01 2.96
C MET A 76 2.85 13.68 4.22
N GLN A 77 3.52 12.94 5.10
CA GLN A 77 4.12 13.50 6.31
C GLN A 77 5.23 14.51 6.01
N ASN A 78 6.05 14.26 4.99
CA ASN A 78 7.13 15.14 4.58
C ASN A 78 6.62 16.46 3.97
N LYS A 79 5.37 16.50 3.47
CA LYS A 79 4.73 17.73 2.98
C LYS A 79 4.14 18.59 4.12
N SER A 80 4.95 18.86 5.15
CA SER A 80 4.93 20.03 6.07
C SER A 80 3.68 20.35 6.91
N GLU A 81 3.90 21.05 8.03
CA GLU A 81 2.88 21.72 8.86
C GLU A 81 1.89 22.57 8.06
N LYS A 82 2.25 23.05 6.86
CA LYS A 82 1.33 23.81 5.99
C LYS A 82 0.09 23.02 5.61
N ILE A 83 0.18 21.70 5.36
CA ILE A 83 -0.99 20.88 5.06
C ILE A 83 -1.93 20.83 6.27
N LYS A 84 -1.40 20.78 7.50
CA LYS A 84 -2.22 20.79 8.72
C LYS A 84 -2.99 22.09 8.90
N MET A 85 -2.50 23.20 8.34
CA MET A 85 -3.15 24.52 8.36
C MET A 85 -4.23 24.68 7.27
N LEU A 86 -4.34 23.75 6.32
CA LEU A 86 -5.39 23.78 5.30
C LEU A 86 -6.74 23.35 5.88
N SER A 87 -7.80 23.85 5.26
CA SER A 87 -9.16 23.35 5.47
C SER A 87 -9.31 21.91 4.97
N ALA A 88 -10.29 21.17 5.50
CA ALA A 88 -10.46 19.75 5.20
C ALA A 88 -10.69 19.48 3.70
N ASP A 89 -11.49 20.32 3.02
CA ASP A 89 -11.73 20.25 1.58
C ASP A 89 -10.44 20.44 0.76
N GLN A 90 -9.58 21.36 1.17
CA GLN A 90 -8.27 21.56 0.55
C GLN A 90 -7.34 20.37 0.78
N ARG A 91 -7.36 19.74 1.96
CA ARG A 91 -6.59 18.51 2.23
C ARG A 91 -7.08 17.35 1.38
N ILE A 92 -8.39 17.19 1.19
CA ILE A 92 -8.95 16.17 0.29
C ILE A 92 -8.50 16.42 -1.15
N ALA A 93 -8.64 17.65 -1.65
CA ALA A 93 -8.27 17.98 -3.02
C ALA A 93 -6.78 17.69 -3.29
N GLN A 94 -5.89 18.04 -2.37
CA GLN A 94 -4.46 17.73 -2.49
C GLN A 94 -4.16 16.24 -2.43
N GLN A 95 -4.85 15.48 -1.56
CA GLN A 95 -4.71 14.03 -1.50
C GLN A 95 -5.16 13.36 -2.80
N ILE A 96 -6.31 13.76 -3.34
CA ILE A 96 -6.80 13.26 -4.63
C ILE A 96 -5.84 13.62 -5.76
N GLU A 97 -5.37 14.87 -5.82
CA GLU A 97 -4.43 15.30 -6.87
C GLU A 97 -3.12 14.50 -6.80
N ALA A 98 -2.54 14.35 -5.60
CA ALA A 98 -1.32 13.57 -5.41
C ALA A 98 -1.51 12.12 -5.83
N HIS A 99 -2.64 11.51 -5.44
CA HIS A 99 -3.00 10.15 -5.79
C HIS A 99 -3.15 9.96 -7.31
N VAL A 100 -3.93 10.84 -7.96
CA VAL A 100 -4.13 10.81 -9.42
C VAL A 100 -2.82 11.04 -10.17
N ARG A 101 -1.98 11.98 -9.71
CA ARG A 101 -0.67 12.24 -10.33
C ARG A 101 0.23 11.01 -10.26
N THR A 102 0.32 10.35 -9.10
CA THR A 102 1.06 9.10 -8.95
C THR A 102 0.50 8.00 -9.85
N ALA A 103 -0.83 7.85 -9.90
CA ALA A 103 -1.49 6.88 -10.77
C ALA A 103 -1.18 7.11 -12.25
N LEU A 104 -1.11 8.37 -12.70
CA LEU A 104 -0.78 8.73 -14.07
C LEU A 104 0.70 8.54 -14.39
N GLN A 105 1.61 8.86 -13.46
CA GLN A 105 3.05 8.69 -13.62
C GLN A 105 3.47 7.22 -13.62
N HIS A 106 2.77 6.37 -12.86
CA HIS A 106 3.10 4.97 -12.65
C HIS A 106 1.93 4.04 -12.99
N LYS A 107 1.36 4.19 -14.20
CA LYS A 107 0.15 3.49 -14.64
C LYS A 107 0.14 1.98 -14.33
N ASN A 108 1.21 1.26 -14.67
CA ASN A 108 1.28 -0.18 -14.44
C ASN A 108 1.31 -0.54 -12.95
N GLN A 109 2.02 0.26 -12.15
CA GLN A 109 2.07 0.09 -10.69
C GLN A 109 0.69 0.29 -10.08
N TYR A 110 -0.03 1.31 -10.54
CA TYR A 110 -1.37 1.63 -10.05
C TYR A 110 -2.39 0.54 -10.39
N VAL A 111 -2.39 0.04 -11.63
CA VAL A 111 -3.25 -1.07 -12.06
C VAL A 111 -3.01 -2.31 -11.20
N VAL A 112 -1.75 -2.62 -10.92
CA VAL A 112 -1.36 -3.76 -10.09
C VAL A 112 -1.89 -3.62 -8.66
N VAL A 113 -1.70 -2.46 -8.04
CA VAL A 113 -2.21 -2.22 -6.67
C VAL A 113 -3.73 -2.40 -6.63
N LEU A 114 -4.46 -1.86 -7.62
CA LEU A 114 -5.92 -2.06 -7.70
C LEU A 114 -6.31 -3.53 -7.87
N GLN A 115 -5.57 -4.31 -8.66
CA GLN A 115 -5.78 -5.75 -8.79
C GLN A 115 -5.51 -6.49 -7.48
N LEU A 116 -4.48 -6.08 -6.74
CA LEU A 116 -4.11 -6.67 -5.46
C LEU A 116 -5.14 -6.40 -4.37
N LEU A 117 -5.67 -5.18 -4.32
CA LEU A 117 -6.73 -4.76 -3.39
C LEU A 117 -8.07 -5.49 -3.63
N ARG A 118 -8.26 -6.06 -4.83
CA ARG A 118 -9.46 -6.83 -5.22
C ARG A 118 -9.39 -8.32 -4.88
N ARG A 119 -8.24 -8.82 -4.41
CA ARG A 119 -8.12 -10.25 -4.07
C ARG A 119 -8.99 -10.57 -2.84
N PRO A 120 -9.74 -11.69 -2.82
CA PRO A 120 -10.54 -12.07 -1.66
C PRO A 120 -9.73 -12.31 -0.38
N SER A 121 -8.46 -12.72 -0.52
CA SER A 121 -7.54 -12.97 0.59
C SER A 121 -6.80 -11.73 1.09
N PHE A 122 -7.04 -10.57 0.47
CA PHE A 122 -6.33 -9.34 0.81
C PHE A 122 -6.62 -8.88 2.24
N SER A 123 -5.57 -8.60 3.01
CA SER A 123 -5.66 -7.97 4.33
C SER A 123 -4.91 -6.64 4.37
N PRO A 124 -5.54 -5.53 4.79
CA PRO A 124 -4.88 -4.23 4.85
C PRO A 124 -3.83 -4.18 5.97
N GLY A 125 -2.66 -3.63 5.64
CA GLY A 125 -1.58 -3.37 6.59
C GLY A 125 -1.78 -2.11 7.43
N GLN A 126 -0.81 -1.80 8.29
CA GLN A 126 -0.90 -0.71 9.27
C GLN A 126 -0.89 0.68 8.61
N PHE A 127 0.02 0.91 7.66
CA PHE A 127 0.15 2.19 6.95
C PHE A 127 -1.07 2.44 6.09
N GLN A 128 -1.62 1.41 5.46
CA GLN A 128 -2.88 1.54 4.75
C GLN A 128 -4.01 1.99 5.67
N GLN A 129 -4.19 1.34 6.81
CA GLN A 129 -5.23 1.71 7.78
C GLN A 129 -5.06 3.16 8.27
N GLN A 130 -3.82 3.62 8.47
CA GLN A 130 -3.52 5.01 8.85
C GLN A 130 -3.91 6.01 7.75
N VAL A 131 -3.52 5.75 6.50
CA VAL A 131 -3.88 6.61 5.35
C VAL A 131 -5.41 6.68 5.21
N GLU A 132 -6.09 5.55 5.32
CA GLU A 132 -7.55 5.49 5.24
C GLU A 132 -8.23 6.23 6.39
N GLN A 133 -7.71 6.12 7.62
CA GLN A 133 -8.25 6.84 8.76
C GLN A 133 -8.12 8.36 8.61
N VAL A 134 -7.00 8.86 8.11
CA VAL A 134 -6.81 10.29 7.82
C VAL A 134 -7.78 10.75 6.75
N GLY A 135 -7.89 10.00 5.64
CA GLY A 135 -8.85 10.31 4.57
C GLY A 135 -10.30 10.37 5.07
N LYS A 136 -10.70 9.42 5.94
CA LYS A 136 -12.03 9.39 6.56
C LYS A 136 -12.32 10.64 7.40
N SER A 137 -11.35 11.08 8.20
CA SER A 137 -11.47 12.27 9.06
C SER A 137 -11.62 13.56 8.25
N ASP A 138 -10.85 13.69 7.18
CA ASP A 138 -10.94 14.80 6.25
C ASP A 138 -12.30 14.82 5.53
N PHE A 139 -12.76 13.65 5.06
CA PHE A 139 -14.06 13.49 4.39
C PHE A 139 -15.23 13.89 5.30
N ALA A 140 -15.22 13.45 6.56
CA ALA A 140 -16.22 13.83 7.56
C ALA A 140 -16.27 15.35 7.78
N SER A 141 -15.10 15.95 7.93
CA SER A 141 -14.94 17.38 8.19
C SER A 141 -15.40 18.22 7.00
N ALA A 142 -15.09 17.80 5.77
CA ALA A 142 -15.48 18.51 4.55
C ALA A 142 -16.99 18.43 4.28
N LEU A 143 -17.60 17.26 4.48
CA LEU A 143 -19.03 17.06 4.29
C LEU A 143 -19.89 17.51 5.47
N LYS A 144 -19.27 17.96 6.58
CA LYS A 144 -19.93 18.31 7.84
C LYS A 144 -20.85 17.18 8.33
N LEU A 145 -20.46 15.92 8.10
CA LEU A 145 -21.25 14.77 8.53
C LEU A 145 -21.15 14.65 10.05
N CYS A 146 -22.30 14.65 10.73
CA CYS A 146 -22.37 14.69 12.19
C CYS A 146 -22.50 13.30 12.86
N ASP A 147 -22.74 12.23 12.09
CA ASP A 147 -22.92 10.88 12.60
C ASP A 147 -21.83 9.93 12.11
N GLU A 148 -21.10 9.34 13.07
CA GLU A 148 -20.00 8.41 12.84
C GLU A 148 -20.47 7.12 12.16
N ALA A 149 -21.71 6.69 12.39
CA ALA A 149 -22.28 5.52 11.73
C ALA A 149 -22.51 5.77 10.23
N CYS A 150 -23.12 6.89 9.88
CA CYS A 150 -23.32 7.32 8.49
C CYS A 150 -21.97 7.53 7.76
N LEU A 151 -21.00 8.17 8.43
CA LEU A 151 -19.66 8.36 7.89
C LEU A 151 -18.94 7.02 7.62
N THR A 152 -19.07 6.05 8.53
CA THR A 152 -18.45 4.73 8.38
C THR A 152 -19.02 4.01 7.16
N LEU A 153 -20.35 3.99 7.01
CA LEU A 153 -21.00 3.37 5.86
C LEU A 153 -20.63 4.05 4.53
N LEU A 154 -20.61 5.38 4.47
CA LEU A 154 -20.20 6.12 3.27
C LEU A 154 -18.74 5.88 2.93
N TRP A 155 -17.86 5.90 3.92
CA TRP A 155 -16.44 5.66 3.75
C TRP A 155 -16.13 4.23 3.30
N GLU A 156 -16.77 3.24 3.90
CA GLU A 156 -16.63 1.84 3.49
C GLU A 156 -17.20 1.62 2.09
N SER A 157 -18.32 2.25 1.74
CA SER A 157 -18.88 2.20 0.38
C SER A 157 -17.93 2.83 -0.64
N PHE A 158 -17.33 3.98 -0.31
CA PHE A 158 -16.32 4.65 -1.14
C PHE A 158 -15.08 3.77 -1.32
N LEU A 159 -14.50 3.25 -0.23
CA LEU A 159 -13.35 2.35 -0.32
C LEU A 159 -13.68 1.04 -1.04
N SER A 160 -14.86 0.47 -0.83
CA SER A 160 -15.31 -0.74 -1.53
C SER A 160 -15.41 -0.50 -3.04
N SER A 161 -15.91 0.67 -3.46
CA SER A 161 -15.94 1.06 -4.87
C SER A 161 -14.53 1.20 -5.47
N LEU A 162 -13.58 1.76 -4.70
CA LEU A 162 -12.17 1.85 -5.10
C LEU A 162 -11.48 0.47 -5.12
N ARG A 163 -11.82 -0.41 -4.18
CA ARG A 163 -11.38 -1.80 -4.09
C ARG A 163 -12.16 -2.74 -5.01
N GLY A 164 -13.07 -2.24 -5.84
CA GLY A 164 -13.78 -3.02 -6.88
C GLY A 164 -14.77 -4.06 -6.38
N PHE A 165 -15.29 -3.93 -5.15
CA PHE A 165 -16.46 -4.67 -4.71
C PHE A 165 -17.71 -3.94 -5.21
N THR A 166 -18.36 -4.50 -6.24
CA THR A 166 -19.74 -4.19 -6.64
C THR A 166 -20.58 -5.44 -6.46
#